data_AF-B2BG94-F1
#
_entry.id   AF-B2BG94-F1
#
_cell.length_a   1.000
_cell.length_b   1.000
_cell.length_c   1.000
_cell.angle_alpha   90.00
_cell.angle_beta   90.00
_cell.angle_gamma   90.00
#
_symmetry.space_group_name_H-M   'P 1'
#
loop_
_entity.id
_entity.type
_entity.pdbx_description
1 polymer ?
#
loop_
_entity_poly.entity_id
_entity_poly.type
_entity_poly.pdbx_seq_one_letter_code
_entity_poly.pdbx_strand_id
1 'polypeptide(L)'
;WIPSNIWVGAGEMTERQVTFELAPVYKKINVGLRQARAVSIHPEGGSGHESPFVTIEYTDPARVGQSDEIEYDYLVNATGPKLNFDATPGLGPEKGYTMSVCTPSHALEANGQLQKCVQEMKAGARKTFVIGTGHGMCTCQGAAFEYIYNVDHVLREAGVRHLARVVWISNEYELGDFGMGGVHITRGGYLTNGKVFAESLMVERGLEWITRAAVTKVEPGKIHYEQLDGSVHELEFD
;
A
#
# COMPACT_ATOMS: atom_id res chain seq x y z
N TRP A 1 -3.47 0.29 -12.89
CA TRP A 1 -3.26 1.70 -12.51
C TRP A 1 -3.20 1.77 -10.99
N ILE A 2 -1.98 1.79 -10.44
CA ILE A 2 -1.72 1.61 -9.01
C ILE A 2 -2.44 2.63 -8.10
N PRO A 3 -2.51 3.94 -8.43
CA PRO A 3 -3.17 4.92 -7.55
C PRO A 3 -4.64 4.60 -7.25
N SER A 4 -5.35 3.94 -8.16
CA SER A 4 -6.77 3.59 -7.95
C SER A 4 -6.99 2.37 -7.07
N ASN A 5 -5.95 1.67 -6.61
CA ASN A 5 -6.13 0.53 -5.70
C ASN A 5 -6.79 0.96 -4.38
N ILE A 6 -6.58 2.20 -3.93
CA ILE A 6 -7.22 2.77 -2.75
C ILE A 6 -8.76 2.79 -2.89
N TRP A 7 -9.25 3.03 -4.11
CA TRP A 7 -10.67 3.06 -4.44
C TRP A 7 -11.25 1.65 -4.59
N VAL A 8 -10.44 0.70 -5.04
CA VAL A 8 -10.79 -0.73 -4.98
C VAL A 8 -10.94 -1.18 -3.52
N GLY A 9 -10.01 -0.77 -2.66
CA GLY A 9 -10.05 -1.03 -1.21
C GLY A 9 -11.27 -0.44 -0.49
N ALA A 10 -11.80 0.67 -1.01
CA ALA A 10 -13.02 1.29 -0.49
C ALA A 10 -14.31 0.71 -1.09
N GLY A 11 -14.21 -0.08 -2.16
CA GLY A 11 -15.36 -0.64 -2.88
C GLY A 11 -15.98 0.28 -3.95
N GLU A 12 -15.34 1.41 -4.26
CA GLU A 12 -15.79 2.36 -5.29
C GLU A 12 -15.36 1.93 -6.71
N MET A 13 -14.35 1.06 -6.81
CA MET A 13 -13.87 0.51 -8.09
C MET A 13 -13.67 -0.99 -8.02
N THR A 14 -13.75 -1.65 -9.18
CA THR A 14 -13.43 -3.07 -9.35
C THR A 14 -12.01 -3.26 -9.90
N GLU A 15 -11.42 -4.43 -9.67
CA GLU A 15 -10.10 -4.79 -10.20
C GLU A 15 -10.03 -4.61 -11.74
N ARG A 16 -11.10 -4.97 -12.45
CA ARG A 16 -11.18 -4.83 -13.91
C ARG A 16 -11.17 -3.37 -14.38
N GLN A 17 -11.64 -2.43 -13.56
CA GLN A 17 -11.59 -1.00 -13.90
C GLN A 17 -10.18 -0.41 -13.75
N VAL A 18 -9.29 -1.08 -13.00
CA VAL A 18 -7.93 -0.60 -12.73
C VAL A 18 -6.84 -1.44 -13.42
N THR A 19 -7.21 -2.49 -14.15
CA THR A 19 -6.29 -3.35 -14.89
C THR A 19 -6.63 -3.38 -16.39
N PHE A 20 -5.64 -3.73 -17.23
CA PHE A 20 -5.84 -3.94 -18.66
C PHE A 20 -4.78 -4.90 -19.20
N GLU A 21 -5.09 -5.55 -20.32
CA GLU A 21 -4.19 -6.46 -21.00
C GLU A 21 -3.03 -5.72 -21.69
N LEU A 22 -1.79 -6.08 -21.34
CA LEU A 22 -0.61 -5.43 -21.92
C LEU A 22 -0.34 -5.88 -23.37
N ALA A 23 -0.52 -7.16 -23.68
CA ALA A 23 -0.11 -7.73 -24.96
C ALA A 23 -0.73 -7.02 -26.19
N PRO A 24 -2.05 -6.71 -26.23
CA PRO A 24 -2.64 -5.98 -27.35
C PRO A 24 -2.12 -4.55 -27.49
N VAL A 25 -1.78 -3.89 -26.38
CA VAL A 25 -1.27 -2.52 -26.38
C VAL A 25 0.16 -2.47 -26.90
N TYR A 26 1.03 -3.33 -26.36
CA TYR A 26 2.45 -3.37 -26.72
C TYR A 26 2.66 -3.81 -28.17
N LYS A 27 1.82 -4.73 -28.67
CA LYS A 27 1.82 -5.14 -30.08
C LYS A 27 1.54 -3.98 -31.04
N LYS A 28 0.63 -3.04 -30.70
CA LYS A 28 0.28 -1.89 -31.57
C LYS A 28 1.44 -0.92 -31.76
N ILE A 29 2.34 -0.85 -30.79
CA ILE A 29 3.53 0.01 -30.81
C ILE A 29 4.82 -0.76 -31.13
N ASN A 30 4.69 -1.99 -31.64
CA ASN A 30 5.81 -2.86 -32.04
C ASN A 30 6.82 -3.14 -30.91
N VAL A 31 6.34 -3.29 -29.67
CA VAL A 31 7.17 -3.68 -28.53
C VAL A 31 7.01 -5.18 -28.26
N GLY A 32 8.11 -5.91 -28.22
CA GLY A 32 8.15 -7.33 -27.87
C GLY A 32 7.86 -7.55 -26.39
N LEU A 33 6.64 -7.93 -26.04
CA LEU A 33 6.27 -8.28 -24.68
C LEU A 33 6.65 -9.74 -24.37
N ARG A 34 7.42 -9.94 -23.30
CA ARG A 34 7.66 -11.25 -22.68
C ARG A 34 6.94 -11.28 -21.33
N GLN A 35 5.88 -12.09 -21.21
CA GLN A 35 5.20 -12.28 -19.92
C GLN A 35 5.98 -13.30 -19.09
N ALA A 36 6.94 -12.78 -18.33
CA ALA A 36 7.92 -13.54 -17.57
C ALA A 36 8.39 -12.77 -16.34
N ARG A 37 8.96 -13.47 -15.36
CA ARG A 37 9.72 -12.86 -14.25
C ARG A 37 11.20 -12.80 -14.65
N ALA A 38 11.85 -11.65 -14.42
CA ALA A 38 13.31 -11.57 -14.51
C ALA A 38 13.93 -12.17 -13.25
N VAL A 39 14.87 -13.11 -13.41
CA VAL A 39 15.48 -13.87 -12.31
C VAL A 39 16.86 -13.31 -11.97
N SER A 40 17.68 -13.01 -12.99
CA SER A 40 19.03 -12.47 -12.84
C SER A 40 19.39 -11.53 -13.98
N ILE A 41 20.25 -10.56 -13.66
CA ILE A 41 20.82 -9.61 -14.64
C ILE A 41 22.31 -9.90 -14.72
N HIS A 42 22.81 -10.11 -15.94
CA HIS A 42 24.20 -10.42 -16.26
C HIS A 42 24.78 -9.27 -17.09
N PRO A 43 25.24 -8.18 -16.45
CA PRO A 43 25.65 -6.97 -17.17
C PRO A 43 26.95 -7.13 -17.97
N GLU A 44 27.78 -8.11 -17.62
CA GLU A 44 29.06 -8.39 -18.28
C GLU A 44 29.01 -9.65 -19.17
N GLY A 45 27.79 -10.14 -19.46
CA GLY A 45 27.61 -11.45 -20.10
C GLY A 45 27.92 -12.63 -19.17
N GLY A 46 28.20 -13.79 -19.76
CA GLY A 46 28.37 -15.04 -19.03
C GLY A 46 28.78 -16.22 -19.91
N SER A 47 28.71 -17.42 -19.35
CA SER A 47 29.11 -18.68 -20.01
C SER A 47 28.18 -19.02 -21.18
N GLY A 48 28.36 -18.37 -22.33
CA GLY A 48 27.51 -18.53 -23.52
C GLY A 48 27.12 -17.20 -24.20
N HIS A 49 27.37 -16.07 -23.53
CA HIS A 49 27.02 -14.73 -24.00
C HIS A 49 28.20 -13.79 -23.81
N GLU A 50 28.74 -13.24 -24.90
CA GLU A 50 29.72 -12.13 -24.83
C GLU A 50 29.03 -10.79 -24.49
N SER A 51 27.73 -10.69 -24.77
CA SER A 51 26.90 -9.50 -24.52
C SER A 51 26.17 -9.58 -23.17
N PRO A 52 25.76 -8.43 -22.59
CA PRO A 52 24.89 -8.39 -21.41
C PRO A 52 23.55 -9.08 -21.66
N PHE A 53 23.01 -9.81 -20.68
CA PHE A 53 21.70 -10.46 -20.79
C PHE A 53 20.90 -10.52 -19.49
N VAL A 54 19.60 -10.79 -19.60
CA VAL A 54 18.70 -11.07 -18.47
C VAL A 54 18.19 -12.50 -18.60
N THR A 55 18.32 -13.28 -17.54
CA THR A 55 17.63 -14.58 -17.46
C THR A 55 16.21 -14.34 -16.98
N ILE A 56 15.24 -14.84 -17.74
CA ILE A 56 13.82 -14.77 -17.42
C ILE A 56 13.24 -16.16 -17.21
N GLU A 57 12.12 -16.24 -16.50
CA GLU A 57 11.30 -17.43 -16.40
C GLU A 57 9.85 -17.06 -16.77
N TYR A 58 9.30 -17.73 -17.78
CA TYR A 58 7.98 -17.41 -18.29
C TYR A 58 6.89 -17.67 -17.25
N THR A 59 5.93 -16.74 -17.18
CA THR A 59 4.75 -16.82 -16.32
C THR A 59 3.46 -16.90 -17.12
N ASP A 60 3.55 -16.82 -18.45
CA ASP A 60 2.40 -17.10 -19.31
C ASP A 60 1.99 -18.58 -19.24
N PRO A 61 0.69 -18.90 -19.40
CA PRO A 61 0.19 -20.27 -19.25
C PRO A 61 0.80 -21.29 -20.23
N ALA A 62 1.32 -20.85 -21.38
CA ALA A 62 1.84 -21.75 -22.40
C ALA A 62 3.27 -22.22 -22.13
N ARG A 63 4.04 -21.44 -21.36
CA ARG A 63 5.48 -21.66 -21.12
C ARG A 63 5.87 -21.57 -19.66
N VAL A 64 4.91 -21.62 -18.74
CA VAL A 64 5.13 -21.45 -17.30
C VAL A 64 6.33 -22.26 -16.81
N GLY A 65 7.26 -21.59 -16.11
CA GLY A 65 8.46 -22.19 -15.54
C GLY A 65 9.61 -22.45 -16.52
N GLN A 66 9.44 -22.19 -17.83
CA GLN A 66 10.53 -22.28 -18.80
C GLN A 66 11.44 -21.06 -18.70
N SER A 67 12.74 -21.29 -18.72
CA SER A 67 13.77 -20.24 -18.70
C SER A 67 14.18 -19.80 -20.11
N ASP A 68 14.60 -18.54 -20.24
CA ASP A 68 15.10 -17.95 -21.47
C ASP A 68 16.12 -16.86 -21.13
N GLU A 69 17.02 -16.55 -22.07
CA GLU A 69 18.08 -15.56 -21.91
C GLU A 69 17.95 -14.49 -22.99
N ILE A 70 17.84 -13.23 -22.56
CA ILE A 70 17.59 -12.09 -23.45
C ILE A 70 18.77 -11.13 -23.37
N GLU A 71 19.57 -11.09 -24.45
CA GLU A 71 20.64 -10.11 -24.61
C GLU A 71 20.07 -8.69 -24.76
N TYR A 72 20.82 -7.69 -24.31
CA TYR A 72 20.46 -6.28 -24.42
C TYR A 72 21.68 -5.37 -24.61
N ASP A 73 21.48 -4.25 -25.31
CA ASP A 73 22.44 -3.14 -25.35
C ASP A 73 22.23 -2.18 -24.16
N TYR A 74 20.97 -1.98 -23.77
CA TYR A 74 20.56 -1.11 -22.66
C TYR A 74 19.48 -1.77 -21.81
N LEU A 75 19.60 -1.63 -20.49
CA LEU A 75 18.63 -2.15 -19.53
C LEU A 75 17.99 -1.01 -18.72
N VAL A 76 16.65 -0.94 -18.75
CA VAL A 76 15.86 -0.09 -17.85
C VAL A 76 15.24 -0.97 -16.78
N ASN A 77 15.74 -0.87 -15.54
CA ASN A 77 15.14 -1.57 -14.41
C ASN A 77 13.99 -0.75 -13.80
N ALA A 78 12.76 -1.20 -14.06
CA ALA A 78 11.52 -0.57 -13.59
C ALA A 78 10.60 -1.57 -12.87
N THR A 79 11.17 -2.49 -12.07
CA THR A 79 10.42 -3.57 -11.39
C THR A 79 9.50 -3.10 -10.26
N GLY A 80 9.60 -1.82 -9.85
CA GLY A 80 8.81 -1.27 -8.76
C GLY A 80 9.23 -1.81 -7.38
N PRO A 81 8.39 -1.59 -6.35
CA PRO A 81 8.72 -2.00 -4.99
C PRO A 81 8.44 -3.49 -4.75
N LYS A 82 9.37 -4.17 -4.05
CA LYS A 82 9.03 -5.41 -3.35
C LYS A 82 8.30 -5.06 -2.05
N LEU A 83 7.07 -5.54 -1.90
CA LEU A 83 6.30 -5.37 -0.66
C LEU A 83 6.90 -6.25 0.43
N ASN A 84 7.74 -5.66 1.28
CA ASN A 84 8.50 -6.40 2.29
C ASN A 84 7.72 -6.53 3.60
N PHE A 85 6.59 -7.25 3.58
CA PHE A 85 5.80 -7.50 4.79
C PHE A 85 6.59 -8.27 5.86
N ASP A 86 7.51 -9.14 5.43
CA ASP A 86 8.39 -9.93 6.31
C ASP A 86 9.33 -9.06 7.18
N ALA A 87 9.49 -7.76 6.86
CA ALA A 87 10.24 -6.83 7.72
C ALA A 87 9.59 -6.60 9.09
N THR A 88 8.27 -6.78 9.18
CA THR A 88 7.50 -6.65 10.42
C THR A 88 6.78 -7.98 10.69
N PRO A 89 7.19 -8.76 11.71
CA PRO A 89 6.53 -10.02 12.03
C PRO A 89 5.02 -9.86 12.21
N GLY A 90 4.23 -10.66 11.48
CA GLY A 90 2.76 -10.65 11.52
C GLY A 90 2.10 -9.55 10.68
N LEU A 91 2.85 -8.74 9.93
CA LEU A 91 2.31 -7.76 9.00
C LEU A 91 1.88 -8.42 7.68
N GLY A 92 0.84 -7.86 7.06
CA GLY A 92 0.48 -8.13 5.67
C GLY A 92 -0.62 -9.18 5.48
N PRO A 93 -1.28 -9.18 4.32
CA PRO A 93 -2.49 -9.97 4.10
C PRO A 93 -2.23 -11.47 3.91
N GLU A 94 -1.04 -11.85 3.45
CA GLU A 94 -0.77 -13.23 3.03
C GLU A 94 -0.41 -14.16 4.20
N LYS A 95 0.32 -13.64 5.20
CA LYS A 95 0.86 -14.43 6.33
C LYS A 95 0.67 -13.74 7.67
N GLY A 96 0.05 -12.56 7.68
CA GLY A 96 -0.08 -11.70 8.84
C GLY A 96 -1.54 -11.45 9.22
N TYR A 97 -1.75 -10.36 9.94
CA TYR A 97 -3.05 -9.98 10.50
C TYR A 97 -3.55 -8.63 9.99
N THR A 98 -2.95 -8.08 8.93
CA THR A 98 -3.31 -6.76 8.39
C THR A 98 -3.57 -6.81 6.89
N MET A 99 -4.29 -5.82 6.37
CA MET A 99 -4.59 -5.70 4.95
C MET A 99 -3.61 -4.74 4.25
N SER A 100 -3.58 -4.77 2.92
CA SER A 100 -2.81 -3.83 2.09
C SER A 100 -3.64 -3.35 0.91
N VAL A 101 -3.35 -2.15 0.40
CA VAL A 101 -3.93 -1.61 -0.85
C VAL A 101 -2.86 -1.38 -1.92
N CYS A 102 -1.68 -1.98 -1.77
CA CYS A 102 -0.56 -1.77 -2.70
C CYS A 102 -0.76 -2.49 -4.04
N THR A 103 -1.53 -3.58 -4.06
CA THR A 103 -1.89 -4.33 -5.28
C THR A 103 -3.41 -4.38 -5.45
N PRO A 104 -3.93 -4.61 -6.68
CA PRO A 104 -5.37 -4.76 -6.88
C PRO A 104 -5.98 -5.91 -6.08
N SER A 105 -5.28 -7.05 -5.98
CA SER A 105 -5.75 -8.22 -5.22
C SER A 105 -5.79 -7.95 -3.72
N HIS A 106 -4.73 -7.35 -3.15
CA HIS A 106 -4.75 -6.96 -1.73
C HIS A 106 -5.85 -5.93 -1.45
N ALA A 107 -6.06 -4.96 -2.35
CA ALA A 107 -7.12 -3.97 -2.19
C ALA A 107 -8.52 -4.61 -2.21
N LEU A 108 -8.76 -5.59 -3.10
CA LEU A 108 -10.03 -6.32 -3.12
C LEU A 108 -10.28 -7.06 -1.79
N GLU A 109 -9.24 -7.68 -1.22
CA GLU A 109 -9.31 -8.33 0.09
C GLU A 109 -9.58 -7.32 1.22
N ALA A 110 -8.90 -6.17 1.20
CA ALA A 110 -9.08 -5.09 2.16
C ALA A 110 -10.53 -4.58 2.17
N ASN A 111 -11.15 -4.42 0.99
CA ASN A 111 -12.56 -4.07 0.88
C ASN A 111 -13.44 -5.16 1.48
N GLY A 112 -13.17 -6.44 1.20
CA GLY A 112 -13.89 -7.55 1.80
C GLY A 112 -13.93 -7.49 3.33
N GLN A 113 -12.78 -7.20 3.97
CA GLN A 113 -12.71 -7.02 5.41
C GLN A 113 -13.45 -5.77 5.88
N LEU A 114 -13.30 -4.64 5.18
CA LEU A 114 -14.02 -3.40 5.51
C LEU A 114 -15.55 -3.62 5.50
N GLN A 115 -16.08 -4.26 4.46
CA GLN A 115 -17.51 -4.55 4.37
C GLN A 115 -17.96 -5.50 5.49
N LYS A 116 -17.14 -6.49 5.85
CA LYS A 116 -17.43 -7.38 6.99
C LYS A 116 -17.54 -6.58 8.30
N CYS A 117 -16.58 -5.72 8.59
CA CYS A 117 -16.64 -4.84 9.78
C CYS A 117 -17.88 -3.94 9.74
N VAL A 118 -18.24 -3.38 8.57
CA VAL A 118 -19.47 -2.58 8.40
C VAL A 118 -20.72 -3.39 8.76
N GLN A 119 -20.84 -4.65 8.32
CA GLN A 119 -21.99 -5.49 8.68
C GLN A 119 -22.04 -5.79 10.18
N GLU A 120 -20.90 -6.09 10.79
CA GLU A 120 -20.81 -6.31 12.24
C GLU A 120 -21.21 -5.04 13.03
N MET A 121 -20.78 -3.86 12.58
CA MET A 121 -21.19 -2.59 13.18
C MET A 121 -22.68 -2.29 12.96
N LYS A 122 -23.27 -2.65 11.82
CA LYS A 122 -24.73 -2.56 11.63
C LYS A 122 -25.50 -3.43 12.63
N ALA A 123 -24.89 -4.51 13.12
CA ALA A 123 -25.42 -5.34 14.21
C ALA A 123 -25.10 -4.79 15.62
N GLY A 124 -24.48 -3.61 15.72
CA GLY A 124 -24.19 -2.91 16.98
C GLY A 124 -22.78 -3.12 17.55
N ALA A 125 -21.91 -3.87 16.86
CA ALA A 125 -20.52 -4.00 17.29
C ALA A 125 -19.79 -2.65 17.23
N ARG A 126 -18.85 -2.43 18.16
CA ARG A 126 -17.86 -1.35 18.04
C ARG A 126 -16.58 -1.91 17.44
N LYS A 127 -15.90 -1.10 16.63
CA LYS A 127 -14.69 -1.52 15.90
C LYS A 127 -13.58 -0.47 15.98
N THR A 128 -12.34 -0.93 16.05
CA THR A 128 -11.15 -0.06 15.98
C THR A 128 -10.38 -0.30 14.69
N PHE A 129 -10.35 0.72 13.84
CA PHE A 129 -9.59 0.71 12.59
C PHE A 129 -8.25 1.42 12.79
N VAL A 130 -7.16 0.77 12.40
CA VAL A 130 -5.83 1.35 12.40
C VAL A 130 -5.29 1.36 10.98
N ILE A 131 -5.00 2.55 10.45
CA ILE A 131 -4.57 2.76 9.07
C ILE A 131 -3.29 3.59 9.06
N GLY A 132 -2.31 3.22 8.26
CA GLY A 132 -1.04 3.94 8.19
C GLY A 132 0.13 3.08 7.71
N THR A 133 1.32 3.29 8.27
CA THR A 133 2.54 2.59 7.84
C THR A 133 2.86 1.39 8.72
N GLY A 134 3.07 0.22 8.10
CA GLY A 134 3.34 -1.03 8.81
C GLY A 134 4.81 -1.27 9.23
N HIS A 135 5.73 -0.35 8.92
CA HIS A 135 7.16 -0.47 9.27
C HIS A 135 7.80 0.92 9.34
N GLY A 136 8.83 1.09 10.19
CA GLY A 136 9.50 2.39 10.42
C GLY A 136 10.23 2.98 9.20
N MET A 137 10.52 2.16 8.19
CA MET A 137 11.15 2.59 6.91
C MET A 137 10.16 2.71 5.75
N CYS A 138 8.85 2.76 6.01
CA CYS A 138 7.86 2.95 4.94
C CYS A 138 7.98 4.36 4.33
N THR A 139 7.76 4.47 3.02
CA THR A 139 7.97 5.71 2.24
C THR A 139 6.74 6.17 1.44
N CYS A 140 5.59 5.49 1.57
CA CYS A 140 4.38 5.80 0.80
C CYS A 140 3.20 6.13 1.72
N GLN A 141 3.31 7.21 2.49
CA GLN A 141 2.31 7.67 3.46
C GLN A 141 1.07 8.21 2.76
N GLY A 142 1.21 8.87 1.60
CA GLY A 142 0.11 9.52 0.89
C GLY A 142 -1.04 8.56 0.55
N ALA A 143 -0.73 7.33 0.14
CA ALA A 143 -1.75 6.32 -0.16
C ALA A 143 -2.55 5.92 1.09
N ALA A 144 -1.87 5.71 2.22
CA ALA A 144 -2.55 5.42 3.48
C ALA A 144 -3.35 6.64 3.98
N PHE A 145 -2.83 7.86 3.79
CA PHE A 145 -3.52 9.09 4.16
C PHE A 145 -4.81 9.28 3.36
N GLU A 146 -4.82 8.99 2.07
CA GLU A 146 -6.08 8.94 1.29
C GLU A 146 -7.00 7.82 1.81
N TYR A 147 -6.46 6.64 2.06
CA TYR A 147 -7.25 5.47 2.45
C TYR A 147 -7.99 5.63 3.78
N ILE A 148 -7.39 6.25 4.79
CA ILE A 148 -8.08 6.50 6.08
C ILE A 148 -9.32 7.38 5.90
N TYR A 149 -9.30 8.36 4.97
CA TYR A 149 -10.48 9.17 4.66
C TYR A 149 -11.50 8.41 3.82
N ASN A 150 -11.07 7.53 2.93
CA ASN A 150 -11.99 6.66 2.20
C ASN A 150 -12.71 5.70 3.14
N VAL A 151 -12.01 5.10 4.11
CA VAL A 151 -12.64 4.29 5.17
C VAL A 151 -13.61 5.14 6.00
N ASP A 152 -13.20 6.32 6.48
CA ASP A 152 -14.11 7.24 7.20
C ASP A 152 -15.36 7.57 6.38
N HIS A 153 -15.23 7.80 5.07
CA HIS A 153 -16.35 8.04 4.18
C HIS A 153 -17.28 6.84 4.07
N VAL A 154 -16.76 5.64 3.80
CA VAL A 154 -17.55 4.40 3.71
C VAL A 154 -18.33 4.15 5.01
N LEU A 155 -17.69 4.36 6.16
CA LEU A 155 -18.34 4.20 7.46
C LEU A 155 -19.47 5.21 7.70
N ARG A 156 -19.34 6.43 7.19
CA ARG A 156 -20.36 7.48 7.27
C ARG A 156 -21.54 7.19 6.36
N GLU A 157 -21.28 6.84 5.10
CA GLU A 157 -22.31 6.44 4.14
C GLU A 157 -23.12 5.23 4.64
N ALA A 158 -22.45 4.28 5.29
CA ALA A 158 -23.10 3.12 5.89
C ALA A 158 -23.85 3.45 7.21
N GLY A 159 -23.75 4.67 7.74
CA GLY A 159 -24.41 5.10 8.98
C GLY A 159 -23.78 4.57 10.28
N VAL A 160 -22.61 3.92 10.21
CA VAL A 160 -21.99 3.21 11.34
C VAL A 160 -20.76 3.89 11.93
N ARG A 161 -20.32 5.02 11.37
CA ARG A 161 -19.10 5.74 11.82
C ARG A 161 -19.02 6.01 13.33
N HIS A 162 -20.16 6.22 14.00
CA HIS A 162 -20.25 6.45 15.44
C HIS A 162 -19.88 5.23 16.30
N LEU A 163 -19.83 4.04 15.70
CA LEU A 163 -19.39 2.79 16.34
C LEU A 163 -17.91 2.48 16.07
N ALA A 164 -17.25 3.31 15.26
CA ALA A 164 -15.86 3.13 14.88
C ALA A 164 -14.93 4.07 15.64
N ARG A 165 -13.84 3.54 16.19
CA ARG A 165 -12.62 4.28 16.52
C ARG A 165 -11.69 4.18 15.31
N VAL A 166 -11.14 5.29 14.84
CA VAL A 166 -10.28 5.30 13.64
C VAL A 166 -8.99 6.03 13.97
N VAL A 167 -7.86 5.31 13.82
CA VAL A 167 -6.54 5.75 14.26
C VAL A 167 -5.57 5.72 13.08
N TRP A 168 -4.87 6.83 12.87
CA TRP A 168 -3.69 6.92 12.02
C TRP A 168 -2.44 6.47 12.78
N ILE A 169 -1.60 5.62 12.20
CA ILE A 169 -0.28 5.30 12.76
C ILE A 169 0.82 5.44 11.72
N SER A 170 1.82 6.27 11.98
CA SER A 170 2.82 6.62 10.97
C SER A 170 4.21 6.83 11.54
N ASN A 171 5.21 6.48 10.73
CA ASN A 171 6.62 6.79 10.98
C ASN A 171 6.99 8.26 10.73
N GLU A 172 6.05 9.08 10.25
CA GLU A 172 6.25 10.51 10.04
C GLU A 172 6.67 11.24 11.32
N TYR A 173 7.57 12.22 11.19
CA TYR A 173 8.00 13.03 12.32
C TYR A 173 6.88 13.96 12.81
N GLU A 174 6.16 14.56 11.86
CA GLU A 174 4.93 15.34 12.06
C GLU A 174 3.87 14.83 11.09
N LEU A 175 2.61 14.83 11.52
CA LEU A 175 1.50 14.43 10.66
C LEU A 175 1.50 15.29 9.37
N GLY A 176 1.42 14.68 8.19
CA GLY A 176 1.40 15.40 6.92
C GLY A 176 2.80 15.81 6.41
N ASP A 177 3.86 15.23 6.97
CA ASP A 177 5.22 15.27 6.43
C ASP A 177 5.35 14.44 5.15
N PHE A 178 4.61 13.34 5.06
CA PHE A 178 4.60 12.40 3.94
C PHE A 178 5.97 11.84 3.53
N GLY A 179 6.96 11.88 4.43
CA GLY A 179 8.33 11.44 4.15
C GLY A 179 9.13 12.38 3.24
N MET A 180 8.65 13.62 3.04
CA MET A 180 9.26 14.60 2.13
C MET A 180 9.69 15.91 2.82
N GLY A 181 9.64 15.99 4.15
CA GLY A 181 9.91 17.25 4.88
C GLY A 181 8.70 18.19 4.94
N GLY A 182 7.50 17.68 4.70
CA GLY A 182 6.25 18.44 4.64
C GLY A 182 5.94 19.02 3.27
N VAL A 183 4.70 19.49 3.14
CA VAL A 183 4.19 20.14 1.93
C VAL A 183 3.64 21.52 2.26
N HIS A 184 3.67 22.44 1.30
CA HIS A 184 2.99 23.73 1.42
C HIS A 184 1.82 23.78 0.44
N ILE A 185 0.62 23.91 0.98
CA ILE A 185 -0.63 23.85 0.22
C ILE A 185 -1.20 25.26 0.14
N THR A 186 -1.48 25.74 -1.08
CA THR A 186 -2.17 27.01 -1.27
C THR A 186 -3.68 26.75 -1.26
N ARG A 187 -4.39 27.24 -0.24
CA ARG A 187 -5.85 27.09 -0.14
C ARG A 187 -6.47 28.39 0.38
N GLY A 188 -7.50 28.87 -0.31
CA GLY A 188 -8.20 30.11 0.07
C GLY A 188 -7.30 31.36 0.05
N GLY A 189 -6.23 31.36 -0.75
CA GLY A 189 -5.27 32.47 -0.84
C GLY A 189 -4.13 32.43 0.20
N TYR A 190 -4.12 31.44 1.09
CA TYR A 190 -3.07 31.30 2.11
C TYR A 190 -2.18 30.10 1.81
N LEU A 191 -0.90 30.24 2.15
CA LEU A 191 0.06 29.14 2.17
C LEU A 191 -0.02 28.43 3.53
N THR A 192 -0.49 27.19 3.53
CA THR A 192 -0.65 26.37 4.74
C THR A 192 0.36 25.23 4.74
N ASN A 193 1.06 25.05 5.85
CA ASN A 193 1.93 23.91 6.05
C ASN A 193 1.11 22.60 6.18
N GLY A 194 1.63 21.51 5.62
CA GLY A 194 1.01 20.17 5.59
C GLY A 194 0.55 19.67 6.95
N LYS A 195 1.28 19.98 8.02
CA LYS A 195 0.91 19.67 9.41
C LYS A 195 -0.42 20.29 9.79
N VAL A 196 -0.53 21.61 9.63
CA VAL A 196 -1.77 22.34 9.98
C VAL A 196 -2.94 21.82 9.15
N PHE A 197 -2.70 21.55 7.87
CA PHE A 197 -3.72 20.98 6.99
C PHE A 197 -4.19 19.60 7.45
N ALA A 198 -3.27 18.68 7.71
CA ALA A 198 -3.58 17.31 8.09
C ALA A 198 -4.23 17.22 9.48
N GLU A 199 -3.72 17.94 10.48
CA GLU A 199 -4.29 18.00 11.83
C GLU A 199 -5.72 18.56 11.79
N SER A 200 -5.96 19.63 11.02
CA SER A 200 -7.30 20.22 10.89
C SER A 200 -8.30 19.20 10.33
N LEU A 201 -7.91 18.45 9.28
CA LEU A 201 -8.78 17.42 8.67
C LEU A 201 -9.04 16.25 9.61
N MET A 202 -8.02 15.78 10.33
CA MET A 202 -8.17 14.68 11.27
C MET A 202 -9.07 15.05 12.45
N VAL A 203 -8.91 16.26 13.01
CA VAL A 203 -9.80 16.77 14.08
C VAL A 203 -11.23 16.92 13.59
N GLU A 204 -11.45 17.52 12.42
CA GLU A 204 -12.79 17.69 11.83
C GLU A 204 -13.53 16.35 11.67
N ARG A 205 -12.79 15.29 11.34
CA ARG A 205 -13.35 13.95 11.13
C ARG A 205 -13.33 13.05 12.36
N GLY A 206 -12.82 13.53 13.50
CA GLY A 206 -12.69 12.75 14.73
C GLY A 206 -11.78 11.53 14.56
N LEU A 207 -10.66 11.71 13.85
CA LEU A 207 -9.62 10.70 13.67
C LEU A 207 -8.53 10.93 14.73
N GLU A 208 -8.07 9.85 15.34
CA GLU A 208 -6.90 9.88 16.23
C GLU A 208 -5.63 9.65 15.41
N TRP A 209 -4.47 10.08 15.91
CA TRP A 209 -3.19 9.80 15.24
C TRP A 209 -2.05 9.55 16.20
N ILE A 210 -1.14 8.68 15.77
CA ILE A 210 0.12 8.32 16.41
C ILE A 210 1.21 8.53 15.36
N THR A 211 2.10 9.48 15.58
CA THR A 211 3.25 9.77 14.71
C THR A 211 4.53 9.27 15.37
N ARG A 212 5.65 9.33 14.63
CA ARG A 212 6.98 8.90 15.11
C ARG A 212 7.00 7.45 15.57
N ALA A 213 6.08 6.64 15.05
CA ALA A 213 5.87 5.26 15.45
C ALA A 213 6.39 4.30 14.38
N ALA A 214 7.25 3.37 14.79
CA ALA A 214 7.66 2.23 14.00
C ALA A 214 6.92 0.99 14.51
N VAL A 215 6.05 0.41 13.69
CA VAL A 215 5.44 -0.89 14.01
C VAL A 215 6.54 -1.96 13.99
N THR A 216 6.67 -2.68 15.10
CA THR A 216 7.71 -3.70 15.32
C THR A 216 7.18 -5.11 15.20
N LYS A 217 5.90 -5.32 15.50
CA LYS A 217 5.22 -6.62 15.42
C LYS A 217 3.70 -6.43 15.35
N VAL A 218 3.02 -7.34 14.68
CA VAL A 218 1.56 -7.44 14.69
C VAL A 218 1.15 -8.84 15.16
N GLU A 219 0.20 -8.89 16.07
CA GLU A 219 -0.47 -10.09 16.57
C GLU A 219 -1.97 -10.03 16.22
N PRO A 220 -2.74 -11.12 16.37
CA PRO A 220 -4.18 -11.06 16.20
C PRO A 220 -4.80 -9.96 17.06
N GLY A 221 -5.36 -8.93 16.42
CA GLY A 221 -6.03 -7.80 17.07
C GLY A 221 -5.12 -6.83 17.84
N LYS A 222 -3.79 -6.89 17.67
CA LYS A 222 -2.85 -6.02 18.40
C LYS A 222 -1.64 -5.63 17.56
N ILE A 223 -1.30 -4.35 17.58
CA ILE A 223 -0.10 -3.76 16.99
C ILE A 223 0.87 -3.39 18.11
N HIS A 224 2.13 -3.80 17.98
CA HIS A 224 3.25 -3.37 18.82
C HIS A 224 4.06 -2.33 18.05
N TYR A 225 4.37 -1.20 18.70
CA TYR A 225 5.16 -0.15 18.07
C TYR A 225 6.10 0.55 19.05
N GLU A 226 7.20 1.06 18.52
CA GLU A 226 8.18 1.87 19.23
C GLU A 226 8.12 3.31 18.73
N GLN A 227 8.25 4.28 19.64
CA GLN A 227 8.37 5.69 19.29
C GLN A 227 9.83 6.16 19.32
N LEU A 228 10.11 7.31 18.69
CA LEU A 228 11.47 7.87 18.62
C LEU A 228 12.14 8.14 19.98
N ASP A 229 11.39 8.23 21.07
CA ASP A 229 11.92 8.34 22.44
C ASP A 229 12.30 6.99 23.08
N GLY A 230 12.15 5.89 22.33
CA GLY A 230 12.40 4.51 22.75
C GLY A 230 11.25 3.88 23.55
N SER A 231 10.13 4.59 23.73
CA SER A 231 8.96 4.02 24.41
C SER A 231 8.25 2.99 23.52
N VAL A 232 7.85 1.87 24.13
CA VAL A 232 7.16 0.76 23.46
C VAL A 232 5.70 0.74 23.91
N HIS A 233 4.81 0.55 22.94
CA HIS A 233 3.36 0.66 23.13
C HIS A 233 2.62 -0.47 22.40
N GLU A 234 1.38 -0.67 22.80
CA GLU A 234 0.43 -1.58 22.16
C GLU A 234 -0.82 -0.82 21.73
N LEU A 235 -1.37 -1.19 20.58
CA LEU A 235 -2.64 -0.67 20.06
C LEU A 235 -3.52 -1.81 19.59
N GLU A 236 -4.70 -1.96 20.21
CA GLU A 236 -5.71 -2.94 19.79
C GLU A 236 -6.42 -2.47 18.52
N PHE A 237 -6.76 -3.42 17.64
CA PHE A 237 -7.47 -3.18 16.38
C PHE A 237 -8.39 -4.36 16.02
N ASP A 238 -9.34 -4.11 15.12
CA ASP A 238 -10.26 -5.11 14.55
C ASP A 238 -10.00 -5.34 13.06
#